data_AF-A0A841B8Q0-F1
#
_entry.id   AF-A0A841B8Q0-F1
#
_cell.length_a   1.000
_cell.length_b   1.000
_cell.length_c   1.000
_cell.angle_alpha   90.00
_cell.angle_beta   90.00
_cell.angle_gamma   90.00
#
_symmetry.space_group_name_H-M   'P 1'
#
loop_
_entity.id
_entity.type
_entity.pdbx_description
1 polymer ?
#
loop_
_entity_poly.entity_id
_entity_poly.type
_entity_poly.pdbx_seq_one_letter_code
_entity_poly.pdbx_strand_id
1 'polypeptide(L)' 'MCYADTTDNPNGTTAAHCYCGWSNTYPDHDTADTAAEKHIRDAEAAEAEFAATH' A
#
# COMPACT_ATOMS: atom_id res chain seq x y z
N MET A 1 -8.87 -8.42 -1.37
CA MET A 1 -8.12 -7.76 -2.46
C MET A 1 -7.82 -6.33 -2.02
N CYS A 2 -6.58 -6.03 -1.62
CA CYS A 2 -6.15 -4.66 -1.28
C CYS A 2 -5.83 -3.95 -2.60
N TYR A 3 -6.34 -2.73 -2.78
CA TYR A 3 -5.91 -1.86 -3.86
C TYR A 3 -5.33 -0.60 -3.22
N ALA A 4 -4.08 -0.29 -3.58
CA ALA A 4 -3.35 0.85 -3.05
C ALA A 4 -3.03 1.85 -4.16
N ASP A 5 -3.03 3.13 -3.81
CA ASP A 5 -2.82 4.26 -4.70
C ASP A 5 -1.90 5.28 -4.03
N THR A 6 -1.40 6.24 -4.80
CA THR A 6 -0.43 7.25 -4.38
C THR A 6 -0.91 8.65 -4.71
N THR A 7 -0.83 9.55 -3.75
CA THR A 7 -1.20 10.96 -3.92
C THR A 7 0.01 11.86 -3.68
N ASP A 8 0.42 12.60 -4.69
CA ASP A 8 1.48 13.60 -4.55
C ASP A 8 0.99 14.83 -3.79
N ASN A 9 1.79 15.28 -2.82
CA ASN A 9 1.49 16.44 -2.01
C ASN A 9 2.32 17.65 -2.47
N PRO A 10 1.80 18.87 -2.32
CA PRO A 10 2.48 20.09 -2.77
C PRO A 10 3.78 20.42 -2.01
N ASN A 11 4.03 19.77 -0.87
CA ASN A 11 5.28 19.87 -0.10
C ASN A 11 6.40 18.94 -0.65
N GLY A 12 6.14 18.20 -1.74
CA GLY A 12 7.08 17.28 -2.36
C GLY A 12 7.06 15.86 -1.77
N THR A 13 6.20 15.56 -0.80
CA THR A 13 6.02 14.19 -0.28
C THR A 13 4.91 13.47 -1.04
N THR A 14 4.91 12.14 -1.02
CA THR A 14 3.83 11.34 -1.64
C THR A 14 3.19 10.44 -0.59
N ALA A 15 1.85 10.39 -0.57
CA ALA A 15 1.09 9.57 0.35
C ALA A 15 0.64 8.28 -0.34
N ALA A 16 1.06 7.12 0.16
CA ALA A 16 0.52 5.83 -0.25
C ALA A 16 -0.68 5.50 0.64
N HIS A 17 -1.74 4.95 0.05
CA HIS A 17 -2.94 4.57 0.78
C HIS A 17 -3.59 3.32 0.17
N CYS A 18 -4.09 2.39 0.98
CA CYS A 18 -4.90 1.26 0.54
C CYS A 18 -6.35 1.41 1.05
N TYR A 19 -7.31 0.96 0.25
CA TYR A 19 -8.73 0.93 0.62
C TYR A 19 -9.05 0.06 1.86
N CYS A 20 -8.09 -0.72 2.35
CA CYS A 20 -8.19 -1.42 3.65
C CYS A 20 -8.06 -0.49 4.86
N GLY A 21 -7.76 0.81 4.66
CA GLY A 21 -7.55 1.80 5.72
C GLY A 21 -6.10 2.07 6.05
N TRP A 22 -5.15 1.42 5.37
CA TRP A 22 -3.72 1.72 5.49
C TRP A 22 -3.38 3.03 4.76
N SER A 23 -2.58 3.89 5.39
CA SER A 23 -2.01 5.06 4.74
C SER A 23 -0.69 5.46 5.37
N ASN A 24 0.27 5.93 4.56
CA ASN A 24 1.58 6.41 5.00
C ASN A 24 2.09 7.49 4.04
N THR A 25 2.94 8.39 4.55
CA THR A 25 3.58 9.45 3.76
C THR A 25 5.08 9.17 3.59
N TYR A 26 5.57 9.38 2.37
CA TYR A 26 6.93 9.09 1.93
C TYR A 26 7.58 10.32 1.30
N PRO A 27 8.92 10.41 1.31
CA PRO A 27 9.64 11.57 0.81
C PRO A 27 9.51 11.79 -0.70
N ASP A 28 9.19 10.75 -1.47
CA ASP A 28 9.03 10.79 -2.92
C ASP A 28 8.03 9.74 -3.40
N HIS A 29 7.61 9.89 -4.66
CA HIS A 29 6.60 9.04 -5.29
C HIS A 29 7.08 7.59 -5.44
N ASP A 30 8.33 7.37 -5.87
CA ASP A 30 8.87 6.03 -6.09
C ASP A 30 8.87 5.20 -4.80
N THR A 31 9.21 5.83 -3.67
CA THR A 31 9.16 5.20 -2.35
C THR A 31 7.73 4.91 -1.92
N ALA A 32 6.78 5.82 -2.19
CA ALA A 32 5.37 5.61 -1.90
C ALA A 32 4.78 4.45 -2.72
N ASP A 33 5.10 4.40 -4.02
CA ASP A 33 4.64 3.37 -4.94
C ASP A 33 5.19 1.99 -4.55
N THR A 34 6.49 1.89 -4.28
CA THR A 34 7.11 0.65 -3.77
C THR A 34 6.45 0.18 -2.47
N ALA A 35 6.10 1.10 -1.58
CA ALA A 35 5.42 0.76 -0.33
C ALA A 35 3.96 0.33 -0.55
N ALA A 36 3.25 0.96 -1.49
CA ALA A 36 1.90 0.59 -1.90
C ALA A 36 1.88 -0.83 -2.50
N GLU A 37 2.77 -1.11 -3.47
CA GLU A 37 2.91 -2.43 -4.07
C GLU A 37 3.24 -3.50 -3.03
N LYS A 38 4.19 -3.21 -2.13
CA LYS A 38 4.55 -4.14 -1.07
C LYS A 38 3.36 -4.42 -0.16
N HIS A 39 2.62 -3.39 0.23
CA HIS A 39 1.45 -3.56 1.10
C HIS A 39 0.37 -4.42 0.44
N ILE A 40 0.13 -4.24 -0.86
CA ILE A 40 -0.79 -5.09 -1.63
C ILE A 40 -0.33 -6.56 -1.55
N ARG A 41 0.94 -6.83 -1.85
CA ARG A 41 1.49 -8.21 -1.84
C ARG A 41 1.42 -8.84 -0.45
N ASP A 42 1.74 -8.09 0.60
CA ASP A 42 1.66 -8.56 1.98
C ASP A 42 0.19 -8.87 2.37
N ALA A 43 -0.77 -8.05 1.95
CA ALA A 43 -2.19 -8.29 2.17
C ALA A 43 -2.69 -9.51 1.38
N GLU A 44 -2.29 -9.67 0.12
CA GLU A 44 -2.65 -10.84 -0.69
C GLU A 44 -2.06 -12.14 -0.11
N ALA A 45 -0.82 -12.11 0.39
CA ALA A 45 -0.20 -13.25 1.06
C ALA A 45 -0.98 -13.63 2.33
N ALA A 46 -1.35 -12.66 3.17
CA ALA A 46 -2.14 -12.91 4.38
C ALA A 46 -3.52 -13.52 4.07
N GLU A 47 -4.19 -13.02 3.02
CA GLU A 47 -5.47 -13.57 2.56
C GLU A 47 -5.31 -15.01 2.03
N ALA A 48 -4.23 -15.29 1.29
CA ALA A 48 -3.92 -16.64 0.81
C ALA A 48 -3.62 -17.62 1.94
N GLU A 49 -2.88 -17.20 2.97
CA GLU A 49 -2.61 -18.00 4.17
C GLU A 49 -3.89 -18.29 4.96
N PHE A 50 -4.79 -17.32 5.09
CA PHE A 50 -6.08 -17.52 5.73
C PHE A 50 -6.95 -18.51 4.94
N ALA A 51 -7.00 -18.36 3.61
CA ALA A 51 -7.74 -19.26 2.72
C ALA A 51 -7.15 -20.69 2.67
N ALA A 52 -5.86 -20.86 2.96
CA ALA A 52 -5.22 -22.18 3.03
C ALA A 52 -5.48 -22.91 4.36
N THR A 53 -5.95 -22.22 5.39
CA THR A 53 -6.13 -22.74 6.76
C THR A 53 -7.59 -22.87 7.21
N HIS A 54 -8.54 -22.43 6.38
CA HIS A 54 -10.00 -22.53 6.58
C HIS A 54 -10.68 -23.30 5.44
#